data_AF-A0AAW4XEM8-F1
#
_entry.id   AF-A0AAW4XEM8-F1
#
_cell.length_a   1.000
_cell.length_b   1.000
_cell.length_c   1.000
_cell.angle_alpha   90.00
_cell.angle_beta   90.00
_cell.angle_gamma   90.00
#
_symmetry.space_group_name_H-M   'P 1'
#
loop_
_entity.id
_entity.type
_entity.pdbx_description
1 polymer ?
#
loop_
_entity_poly.entity_id
_entity_poly.type
_entity_poly.pdbx_seq_one_letter_code
_entity_poly.pdbx_strand_id
1 'polypeptide(L)' 'MAALKTFARMNPDRTFEAYDLKDEFGIHFDHPARLGALFHAAHQAGHIEPVGFTQSRRPTRSGGVTRLWQATRSGVDG' A
#
# COMPACT_ATOMS: atom_id res chain seq x y z
N MET A 1 -10.94 -0.62 2.90
CA MET A 1 -10.70 0.74 2.39
C MET A 1 -10.34 1.72 3.51
N ALA A 2 -11.07 1.75 4.64
CA ALA A 2 -10.81 2.65 5.77
C ALA A 2 -9.36 2.65 6.28
N ALA A 3 -8.74 1.47 6.44
CA ALA A 3 -7.35 1.39 6.93
C ALA A 3 -6.32 2.05 6.00
N LEU A 4 -6.45 1.88 4.68
CA LEU A 4 -5.55 2.51 3.70
C LEU A 4 -5.78 4.01 3.59
N LYS A 5 -7.04 4.47 3.70
CA LYS A 5 -7.35 5.89 3.81
C LYS A 5 -6.68 6.50 5.04
N THR A 6 -6.88 5.91 6.23
CA THR A 6 -6.25 6.38 7.48
C THR A 6 -4.73 6.36 7.39
N PHE A 7 -4.15 5.30 6.83
CA PHE A 7 -2.71 5.21 6.59
C PHE A 7 -2.21 6.37 5.71
N ALA A 8 -2.88 6.62 4.57
CA ALA A 8 -2.50 7.69 3.65
C ALA A 8 -2.61 9.08 4.30
N ARG A 9 -3.63 9.31 5.15
CA ARG A 9 -3.76 10.53 5.96
C ARG A 9 -2.59 10.73 6.91
N MET A 10 -2.18 9.67 7.60
CA MET A 10 -1.14 9.74 8.63
C MET A 10 0.27 9.78 8.05
N ASN A 11 0.47 9.28 6.83
CA ASN A 11 1.78 9.13 6.20
C ASN A 11 1.81 9.76 4.80
N PRO A 12 1.51 11.07 4.65
CA PRO A 12 1.52 11.70 3.34
C PRO A 12 2.89 11.58 2.68
N ASP A 13 2.89 11.35 1.37
CA ASP A 13 4.06 11.22 0.49
C ASP A 13 4.97 10.02 0.80
N ARG A 14 4.62 9.21 1.80
CA ARG A 14 5.38 8.03 2.19
C ARG A 14 5.25 6.93 1.14
N THR A 15 6.39 6.37 0.75
CA THR A 15 6.44 5.18 -0.10
C THR A 15 6.41 3.91 0.74
N PHE A 16 5.70 2.90 0.25
CA PHE A 16 5.52 1.63 0.94
C PHE A 16 5.25 0.49 -0.06
N GLU A 17 5.70 -0.71 0.27
CA GLU A 17 5.27 -1.94 -0.39
C GLU A 17 4.03 -2.51 0.31
N ALA A 18 3.32 -3.41 -0.36
CA ALA A 18 2.12 -4.04 0.20
C ALA A 18 2.34 -4.72 1.56
N TYR A 19 3.60 -5.09 1.85
CA TYR A 19 3.96 -5.79 3.07
C TYR A 19 4.20 -4.89 4.28
N ASP A 20 4.64 -3.66 4.04
CA ASP A 20 4.84 -2.67 5.10
C ASP A 20 3.54 -2.42 5.86
N LEU A 21 2.40 -2.43 5.14
CA LEU A 21 1.06 -2.34 5.75
C LEU A 21 0.82 -3.38 6.84
N LYS A 22 1.35 -4.59 6.70
CA LYS A 22 1.16 -5.65 7.69
C LYS A 22 2.15 -5.52 8.84
N ASP A 23 3.44 -5.44 8.52
CA ASP A 23 4.49 -5.54 9.54
C ASP A 23 4.65 -4.24 10.33
N GLU A 24 4.49 -3.09 9.69
CA GLU A 24 4.68 -1.77 10.31
C GLU A 24 3.36 -1.16 10.80
N PHE A 25 2.26 -1.38 10.07
CA PHE A 25 0.97 -0.72 10.35
C PHE A 25 -0.10 -1.67 10.91
N GLY A 26 0.23 -2.95 11.13
CA GLY A 26 -0.68 -3.93 11.73
C GLY A 26 -1.92 -4.22 10.88
N ILE A 27 -1.90 -3.89 9.58
CA ILE A 27 -3.01 -4.15 8.68
C ILE A 27 -2.92 -5.59 8.19
N HIS A 28 -3.69 -6.46 8.84
CA HIS A 28 -3.74 -7.87 8.52
C HIS A 28 -4.69 -8.15 7.34
N PHE A 29 -4.18 -8.92 6.38
CA PHE A 29 -4.96 -9.48 5.29
C PHE A 29 -4.82 -10.99 5.28
N ASP A 30 -5.93 -11.68 5.10
CA ASP A 30 -6.06 -13.14 5.09
C ASP A 30 -5.60 -13.77 3.76
N HIS A 31 -5.60 -13.00 2.66
CA HIS A 31 -5.14 -13.49 1.36
C HIS A 31 -4.48 -12.42 0.48
N PRO A 32 -3.39 -12.71 -0.26
CA PRO A 32 -2.74 -11.76 -1.17
C PRO A 32 -3.65 -11.18 -2.26
N ALA A 33 -4.65 -11.94 -2.71
CA ALA A 33 -5.61 -11.46 -3.72
C ALA A 33 -6.46 -10.28 -3.18
N ARG A 34 -6.78 -10.27 -1.89
CA ARG A 34 -7.55 -9.20 -1.24
C ARG A 34 -6.74 -7.91 -1.10
N LEU A 35 -5.42 -8.04 -0.93
CA LEU A 35 -4.49 -6.91 -1.03
C LEU A 35 -4.58 -6.25 -2.41
N GLY A 36 -4.49 -7.03 -3.50
CA GLY A 36 -4.59 -6.50 -4.85
C GLY A 36 -5.87 -5.69 -5.11
N ALA A 37 -7.04 -6.23 -4.75
CA ALA A 37 -8.31 -5.56 -4.90
C ALA A 37 -8.42 -4.27 -4.06
N LEU A 38 -7.89 -4.30 -2.83
CA LEU A 38 -7.92 -3.15 -1.95
C LEU A 38 -7.01 -2.01 -2.43
N PHE A 39 -5.80 -2.33 -2.89
CA PHE A 39 -4.88 -1.34 -3.47
C PHE A 39 -5.45 -0.75 -4.75
N HIS A 40 -6.10 -1.58 -5.57
CA HIS A 40 -6.81 -1.10 -6.75
C HIS A 40 -7.92 -0.10 -6.37
N ALA A 41 -8.76 -0.43 -5.39
CA ALA A 41 -9.81 0.47 -4.90
C ALA A 41 -9.25 1.76 -4.26
N ALA A 42 -8.15 1.67 -3.50
CA ALA A 42 -7.52 2.83 -2.88
C ALA A 42 -6.87 3.77 -3.91
N HIS A 43 -6.29 3.22 -4.97
CA HIS A 43 -5.77 3.98 -6.10
C HIS A 43 -6.89 4.65 -6.90
N GLN A 44 -7.99 3.94 -7.18
CA GLN A 44 -9.16 4.53 -7.83
C GLN A 44 -9.79 5.67 -7.01
N ALA A 45 -9.67 5.61 -5.68
CA ALA A 45 -10.10 6.67 -4.77
C ALA A 45 -9.05 7.76 -4.54
N GLY A 46 -7.89 7.68 -5.19
CA GLY A 46 -6.83 8.69 -5.10
C GLY A 46 -6.12 8.76 -3.75
N HIS A 47 -6.19 7.71 -2.90
CA HIS A 47 -5.49 7.65 -1.62
C HIS A 47 -4.02 7.22 -1.75
N ILE A 48 -3.69 6.51 -2.84
CA ILE A 48 -2.35 6.01 -3.13
C ILE A 48 -2.08 6.08 -4.64
N GLU A 49 -0.82 6.24 -5.01
CA GLU A 49 -0.37 6.28 -6.41
C GLU A 49 0.75 5.25 -6.63
N PRO A 50 0.78 4.54 -7.78
CA PRO A 50 1.89 3.66 -8.11
C PRO A 50 3.11 4.51 -8.54
N VAL A 51 4.23 4.37 -7.82
CA VAL A 51 5.46 5.14 -8.09
C VAL A 51 6.59 4.29 -8.69
N GLY A 52 6.36 2.99 -8.87
CA GLY A 52 7.29 2.10 -9.56
C GLY A 52 7.25 0.68 -9.04
N PHE A 53 8.39 0.00 -9.15
CA PHE A 53 8.59 -1.35 -8.65
C PHE A 53 9.88 -1.41 -7.84
N THR A 54 9.88 -2.22 -6.79
CA THR A 54 11.05 -2.49 -5.96
C THR A 54 11.22 -3.99 -5.77
N GLN A 55 12.42 -4.44 -5.41
CA GLN A 55 12.58 -5.81 -4.89
C GLN A 55 11.95 -5.90 -3.51
N SER A 56 11.15 -6.94 -3.29
CA SER A 56 10.53 -7.17 -2.00
C SER A 56 11.58 -7.43 -0.94
N ARG A 57 11.44 -6.79 0.22
CA ARG A 57 12.36 -6.94 1.35
C ARG A 57 12.08 -8.18 2.19
N ARG A 58 11.08 -8.98 1.83
CA ARG A 58 10.70 -10.19 2.56
C ARG A 58 11.78 -11.29 2.47
N PRO A 59 12.19 -11.87 3.61
CA PRO A 59 13.13 -13.00 3.63
C PRO A 59 12.59 -14.26 2.92
N THR A 60 11.27 -14.44 2.89
CA THR A 60 10.60 -15.63 2.33
C THR A 60 10.25 -15.51 0.84
N ARG A 61 10.56 -14.39 0.20
CA ARG A 61 10.41 -14.16 -1.26
C ARG A 61 11.64 -13.43 -1.79
N SER A 62 12.81 -14.01 -1.58
CA SER A 62 14.07 -13.52 -2.11
C SER A 62 13.95 -13.31 -3.64
N GLY A 63 14.05 -12.05 -4.08
CA GLY A 63 14.06 -11.67 -5.51
C GLY A 63 12.71 -11.34 -6.15
N GLY A 64 11.60 -11.36 -5.41
CA GLY A 64 10.30 -10.99 -5.97
C GLY A 64 10.17 -9.48 -6.22
N VAL A 65 9.89 -9.07 -7.46
CA VAL A 65 9.54 -7.68 -7.77
C VAL A 65 8.14 -7.38 -7.25
N THR A 66 7.99 -6.30 -6.48
CA THR A 66 6.71 -5.82 -5.97
C THR A 66 6.46 -4.39 -6.43
N ARG A 67 5.19 -4.00 -6.54
CA ARG A 67 4.80 -2.63 -6.86
C ARG A 67 5.00 -1.74 -5.63
N LEU A 68 5.63 -0.58 -5.84
CA LEU A 68 5.81 0.45 -4.83
C LEU A 68 4.68 1.47 -4.95
N TRP A 69 4.09 1.82 -3.81
CA TRP A 69 2.99 2.76 -3.71
C TRP A 69 3.41 3.97 -2.90
N GLN A 70 2.86 5.13 -3.22
CA GLN A 70 3.01 6.35 -2.46
C GLN A 70 1.65 6.76 -1.91
N ALA A 71 1.58 7.10 -0.62
CA ALA A 71 0.40 7.68 -0.01
C ALA A 71 0.21 9.13 -0.48
N THR A 72 -1.00 9.47 -0.93
CA THR A 72 -1.31 10.81 -1.43
C THR A 72 -2.21 11.56 -0.46
N ARG A 73 -1.97 12.88 -0.33
CA ARG A 73 -2.93 13.78 0.35
C ARG A 73 -4.19 13.99 -0.47
N SER A 74 -4.10 13.95 -1.80
CA SER A 74 -5.15 14.43 -2.70
C SER A 74 -6.47 13.67 -2.58
N GLY A 75 -6.47 12.37 -2.30
CA GLY A 75 -7.71 11.60 -2.09
C GLY A 75 -8.27 11.67 -0.67
N VAL A 76 -7.63 12.39 0.25
CA VAL A 76 -8.07 12.52 1.64
C VAL A 76 -9.14 13.60 1.81
N ASP A 77 -9.07 14.63 0.97
CA ASP A 77 -9.85 15.87 1.09
C ASP A 77 -11.08 15.92 0.18
N GLY A 78 -11.32 14.85 -0.59
CA GLY A 78 -12.51 14.64 -1.42
C GLY A 78 -13.63 13.86 -0.73
#